data_AF-A0A6V7M1Y0-F1
#
_entry.id   AF-A0A6V7M1Y0-F1
#
_cell.length_a   1.000
_cell.length_b   1.000
_cell.length_c   1.000
_cell.angle_alpha   90.00
_cell.angle_beta   90.00
_cell.angle_gamma   90.00
#
_symmetry.space_group_name_H-M   'P 1'
#
loop_
_entity.id
_entity.type
_entity.pdbx_description
1 polymer ?
#
loop_
_entity_poly.entity_id
_entity_poly.type
_entity_poly.pdbx_seq_one_letter_code
_entity_poly.pdbx_strand_id
1 'polypeptide(L)' 'AVANGYLSIKSGESQVVVAGGQESMSQAHHSIHMRNPVKLGDTKLVDTLLVDGLTDAFTNIHMGIT' A
#
# COMPACT_ATOMS: atom_id res chain seq x y z
N ALA A 1 3.87 12.14 -5.55
CA ALA A 1 4.54 12.02 -6.86
C ALA A 1 4.75 13.36 -7.55
N VAL A 2 3.67 14.12 -7.88
CA VAL A 2 3.77 15.38 -8.65
C VAL A 2 4.65 16.44 -7.99
N ALA A 3 4.49 16.70 -6.68
CA ALA A 3 5.32 17.66 -5.96
C ALA A 3 6.83 17.27 -5.98
N ASN A 4 7.14 15.98 -5.83
CA ASN A 4 8.52 15.50 -5.92
C ASN A 4 9.08 15.63 -7.35
N GLY A 5 8.26 15.38 -8.38
CA GLY A 5 8.64 15.61 -9.77
C GLY A 5 8.98 17.07 -10.05
N TYR A 6 8.18 18.01 -9.53
CA TYR A 6 8.50 19.44 -9.58
C TYR A 6 9.82 19.78 -8.87
N LEU A 7 10.01 19.27 -7.64
CA LEU A 7 11.23 19.52 -6.87
C LEU A 7 12.48 19.03 -7.60
N SER A 8 12.43 17.84 -8.22
CA SER A 8 13.54 17.27 -8.99
C SER A 8 13.90 18.10 -10.23
N ILE A 9 12.92 18.68 -10.92
CA ILE A 9 13.18 19.59 -12.04
C ILE A 9 13.75 20.91 -11.52
N LYS A 10 13.18 21.45 -10.44
CA LYS A 10 13.61 22.71 -9.85
C LYS A 10 15.04 22.65 -9.32
N SER A 11 15.45 21.52 -8.72
CA SER A 11 16.82 21.33 -8.23
C SER A 11 17.83 21.08 -9.35
N GLY A 12 17.38 20.91 -10.60
CA GLY A 12 18.23 20.59 -11.74
C GLY A 12 18.64 19.11 -11.80
N GLU A 13 18.08 18.25 -10.95
CA GLU A 13 18.36 16.81 -10.94
C GLU A 13 17.74 16.07 -12.13
N SER A 14 16.66 16.62 -12.70
CA SER A 14 15.99 16.03 -13.86
C SER A 14 15.50 17.12 -14.82
N GLN A 15 15.49 16.82 -16.11
CA GLN A 15 14.99 17.74 -17.14
C GLN A 15 13.53 17.47 -17.49
N VAL A 16 13.09 16.21 -17.44
CA VAL A 16 11.74 15.77 -17.77
C VAL A 16 11.34 14.66 -16.79
N VAL A 17 10.13 14.75 -16.23
CA VAL A 17 9.59 13.75 -15.29
C VAL A 17 8.14 13.44 -15.64
N VAL A 18 7.78 12.16 -15.67
CA VAL A 18 6.39 11.70 -15.67
C VAL A 18 6.00 11.40 -14.22
N ALA A 19 4.95 12.05 -13.71
CA ALA A 19 4.54 11.92 -12.32
C ALA A 19 3.02 11.73 -12.21
N GLY A 20 2.60 10.85 -11.31
CA GLY A 20 1.20 10.51 -11.07
C GLY A 20 1.07 9.37 -10.06
N GLY A 21 -0.05 8.67 -10.11
CA GLY A 21 -0.29 7.43 -9.36
C GLY A 21 -1.23 6.53 -10.14
N GLN A 22 -1.14 5.22 -9.90
CA GLN A 22 -2.01 4.20 -10.46
C GLN A 22 -2.43 3.27 -9.32
N GLU A 23 -3.65 2.75 -9.38
CA GLU A 23 -4.16 1.77 -8.42
C GLU A 23 -5.02 0.72 -9.14
N SER A 24 -5.06 -0.51 -8.62
CA SER A 24 -5.99 -1.56 -9.07
C SER A 24 -6.53 -2.35 -7.88
N MET A 25 -7.49 -1.74 -7.19
CA MET A 25 -8.15 -2.31 -6.01
C MET A 25 -8.78 -3.69 -6.28
N SER A 26 -9.41 -3.87 -7.45
CA SER A 26 -10.01 -5.17 -7.82
C SER A 26 -9.00 -6.31 -7.98
N GLN A 27 -7.71 -5.99 -8.10
CA GLN A 27 -6.61 -6.96 -8.20
C GLN A 27 -5.74 -7.01 -6.93
N ALA A 28 -6.18 -6.41 -5.82
CA ALA A 28 -5.51 -6.56 -4.55
C ALA A 28 -5.50 -8.03 -4.11
N HIS A 29 -4.37 -8.50 -3.59
CA HIS A 29 -4.18 -9.91 -3.27
C HIS A 29 -4.63 -10.19 -1.84
N HIS A 30 -5.04 -11.44 -1.58
CA HIS A 30 -5.00 -11.92 -0.21
C HIS A 30 -3.58 -12.39 0.10
N SER A 31 -3.03 -12.01 1.24
CA SER A 31 -1.68 -12.33 1.68
C SER A 31 -1.69 -13.19 2.93
N ILE A 32 -0.60 -13.91 3.15
CA ILE A 32 -0.39 -14.69 4.37
C ILE A 32 1.09 -14.71 4.73
N HIS A 33 1.39 -14.55 6.01
CA HIS A 33 2.76 -14.60 6.48
C HIS A 33 3.21 -16.05 6.71
N MET A 34 3.80 -16.66 5.69
CA MET A 34 4.32 -18.05 5.73
C MET A 34 5.82 -18.16 5.40
N ARG A 35 6.61 -17.09 5.58
CA ARG A 35 8.07 -17.18 5.37
C ARG A 35 8.69 -18.24 6.29
N ASN A 36 8.22 -18.31 7.52
CA ASN A 36 8.53 -19.39 8.46
C ASN A 36 7.38 -20.41 8.45
N PRO A 37 7.68 -21.72 8.55
CA PRO A 37 6.66 -22.75 8.47
C PRO A 37 5.74 -22.72 9.68
N VAL A 38 4.43 -22.68 9.43
CA VAL A 38 3.41 -22.94 10.44
C VAL A 38 3.20 -24.44 10.50
N LYS A 39 3.69 -25.08 11.58
CA LYS A 39 3.70 -26.55 11.70
C LYS A 39 2.34 -27.15 12.07
N LEU A 40 1.56 -26.44 12.88
CA LEU A 40 0.24 -26.86 13.36
C LEU A 40 -0.58 -25.62 13.74
N GLY A 41 -1.89 -25.66 13.46
CA GLY A 41 -2.83 -24.58 13.76
C GLY A 41 -3.23 -23.77 12.53
N ASP A 42 -4.23 -22.90 12.73
CA ASP A 42 -4.82 -22.13 11.65
C ASP A 42 -3.95 -20.94 11.24
N THR A 43 -4.09 -20.56 9.98
CA THR A 43 -3.49 -19.34 9.44
C THR A 43 -4.55 -18.52 8.72
N LYS A 44 -4.49 -17.19 8.85
CA LYS A 44 -5.45 -16.29 8.23
C LYS A 44 -4.90 -15.72 6.93
N LEU A 45 -5.68 -15.84 5.86
CA LEU A 45 -5.50 -15.02 4.66
C LEU A 45 -6.01 -13.61 4.97
N VAL A 46 -5.19 -12.62 4.67
CA VAL A 46 -5.42 -11.21 4.97
C VAL A 46 -5.67 -10.46 3.67
N ASP A 47 -6.77 -9.74 3.58
CA ASP A 47 -7.06 -8.86 2.44
C ASP A 47 -6.14 -7.63 2.47
N THR A 48 -5.26 -7.49 1.48
CA THR A 48 -4.31 -6.35 1.44
C THR A 48 -5.00 -5.03 1.12
N LEU A 49 -6.14 -5.02 0.42
CA LEU A 49 -6.88 -3.78 0.17
C LEU A 49 -7.34 -3.16 1.49
N LEU A 50 -7.80 -4.01 2.42
CA LEU A 50 -8.21 -3.56 3.74
C LEU A 50 -7.01 -3.12 4.56
N VAL A 51 -6.05 -4.03 4.78
CA VAL A 51 -4.96 -3.78 5.72
C VAL A 51 -4.00 -2.69 5.26
N ASP A 52 -3.69 -2.61 3.97
CA ASP A 52 -2.72 -1.64 3.46
C ASP A 52 -3.37 -0.31 3.02
N GLY A 53 -4.68 -0.29 2.79
CA GLY A 53 -5.38 0.85 2.19
C GLY A 53 -6.52 1.46 3.02
N LEU A 54 -7.31 0.65 3.74
CA LEU A 54 -8.60 1.09 4.31
C LEU A 54 -8.77 0.85 5.82
N THR A 55 -7.75 0.31 6.49
CA THR A 55 -7.73 0.11 7.94
C THR A 55 -6.69 1.02 8.57
N ASP A 56 -7.09 1.78 9.59
CA ASP A 56 -6.16 2.60 10.34
C ASP A 56 -5.17 1.73 11.12
N ALA A 57 -3.87 2.01 10.96
CA ALA A 57 -2.80 1.18 11.51
C ALA A 57 -2.67 1.28 13.04
N PHE A 58 -3.22 2.32 13.67
CA PHE A 58 -3.06 2.56 15.12
C PHE A 58 -4.25 2.04 15.93
N THR A 59 -5.44 2.15 15.36
CA THR A 59 -6.71 1.83 16.02
C THR A 59 -7.34 0.55 15.48
N ASN A 60 -6.87 0.04 14.33
CA ASN A 60 -7.37 -1.16 13.67
C ASN A 60 -8.87 -1.07 13.32
N ILE A 61 -9.33 0.13 13.00
CA ILE A 61 -10.70 0.47 12.64
C ILE A 61 -10.73 0.82 11.15
N HIS A 62 -11.84 0.49 10.48
CA HIS A 62 -12.06 0.88 9.09
C HIS A 62 -12.15 2.40 8.94
N MET A 63 -11.50 2.94 7.90
CA MET A 63 -11.51 4.39 7.60
C MET A 63 -12.91 4.99 7.41
N GLY A 64 -13.93 4.16 7.13
CA GLY A 64 -15.32 4.59 6.98
C GLY A 64 -16.11 4.71 8.28
N ILE A 65 -15.50 4.45 9.44
CA ILE A 65 -16.15 4.58 10.76
C ILE A 65 -15.98 6.01 11.25
N THR A 66 -17.10 6.72 11.44
CA THR A 66 -17.23 8.07 12.01
C THR A 66 -18.00 8.06 13.31
#